data_AF-A0A2T1CJ42-F1
#
_entry.id   AF-A0A2T1CJ42-F1
#
_cell.length_a   1.000
_cell.length_b   1.000
_cell.length_c   1.000
_cell.angle_alpha   90.00
_cell.angle_beta   90.00
_cell.angle_gamma   90.00
#
_symmetry.space_group_name_H-M   'P 1'
#
loop_
_entity.id
_entity.type
_entity.pdbx_description
1 polymer ?
#
loop_
_entity_poly.entity_id
_entity_poly.type
_entity_poly.pdbx_seq_one_letter_code
_entity_poly.pdbx_strand_id
1 'polypeptide(L)'
;MMMVNFTCYLLLRYKIHWLLFEMTITFPKQVKKPIQCYEPEEIKLILDAFSKNIYNPKSSRYKHSYYYPYVSFLSLVGCRPEEALALVKEDIRAKGDRTYIRFNKSYSKGILLPHTKTHEIRLFPVNEQLKALLTIVQLVGHREAALAGKTQSEMPLEEAQASIRAARLAPSLD
;
A
#
# COMPACT_ATOMS: atom_id res chain seq x y z
N MET A 1 -19.21 -5.21 13.60
CA MET A 1 -18.81 -6.63 13.77
C MET A 1 -18.96 -7.00 15.25
N MET A 2 -20.21 -7.08 15.73
CA MET A 2 -20.52 -7.37 17.15
C MET A 2 -21.76 -8.28 17.31
N MET A 3 -22.30 -8.84 16.22
CA MET A 3 -23.55 -9.64 16.29
C MET A 3 -23.34 -11.14 16.38
N VAL A 4 -22.13 -11.67 16.12
CA VAL A 4 -21.93 -13.13 16.08
C VAL A 4 -21.84 -13.75 17.48
N ASN A 5 -21.41 -12.98 18.49
CA ASN A 5 -21.23 -13.51 19.85
C ASN A 5 -22.51 -13.48 20.72
N PHE A 6 -23.55 -12.74 20.34
CA PHE A 6 -24.75 -12.61 21.19
C PHE A 6 -25.69 -13.83 21.07
N THR A 7 -25.77 -14.42 19.89
CA THR A 7 -26.59 -15.61 19.60
C THR A 7 -26.10 -16.87 20.30
N CYS A 8 -24.77 -17.07 20.44
CA CYS A 8 -24.22 -18.18 21.22
C CYS A 8 -24.52 -18.06 22.73
N TYR A 9 -24.58 -16.84 23.27
CA TYR A 9 -24.78 -16.64 24.71
C TYR A 9 -26.23 -16.96 25.15
N LEU A 10 -27.21 -16.70 24.29
CA LEU A 10 -28.62 -17.00 24.58
C LEU A 10 -28.95 -18.50 24.47
N LEU A 11 -28.29 -19.22 23.58
CA LEU A 11 -28.47 -20.67 23.39
C LEU A 11 -27.99 -21.51 24.58
N LEU A 12 -26.98 -21.06 25.31
CA LEU A 12 -26.47 -21.74 26.52
C LEU A 12 -27.37 -21.54 27.75
N ARG A 13 -28.21 -20.48 27.77
CA ARG A 13 -29.00 -20.12 28.97
C ARG A 13 -30.46 -20.54 28.89
N TYR A 14 -31.02 -20.64 27.68
CA TYR A 14 -32.40 -21.07 27.48
C TYR A 14 -32.39 -22.27 26.54
N LYS A 15 -32.83 -23.42 27.06
CA LYS A 15 -32.92 -24.73 26.41
C LYS A 15 -33.94 -24.69 25.24
N ILE A 16 -33.67 -23.87 24.23
CA ILE A 16 -34.51 -23.66 23.05
C ILE A 16 -34.18 -24.77 22.05
N HIS A 17 -35.19 -25.58 21.78
CA HIS A 17 -35.15 -26.75 20.91
C HIS A 17 -34.70 -26.35 19.48
N TRP A 18 -33.71 -27.08 18.96
CA TRP A 18 -32.86 -26.84 17.77
C TRP A 18 -33.56 -26.81 16.40
N LEU A 19 -34.85 -26.47 16.28
CA LEU A 19 -35.63 -26.78 15.07
C LEU A 19 -35.94 -25.61 14.13
N LEU A 20 -35.26 -24.47 14.24
CA LEU A 20 -35.57 -23.30 13.40
C LEU A 20 -34.36 -22.55 12.81
N PHE A 21 -33.20 -23.21 12.73
CA PHE A 21 -31.99 -22.60 12.15
C PHE A 21 -31.23 -23.53 11.20
N GLU A 22 -31.95 -24.29 10.37
CA GLU A 22 -31.37 -25.03 9.23
C GLU A 22 -31.92 -24.54 7.89
N MET A 23 -32.09 -23.24 7.72
CA MET A 23 -32.03 -22.66 6.37
C MET A 23 -30.60 -22.19 6.15
N THR A 24 -29.77 -23.04 5.56
CA THR A 24 -28.46 -22.68 5.02
C THR A 24 -28.66 -21.77 3.81
N ILE A 25 -28.92 -20.49 4.09
CA ILE A 25 -28.93 -19.43 3.08
C ILE A 25 -27.52 -19.38 2.50
N THR A 26 -27.34 -19.99 1.33
CA THR A 26 -26.10 -19.90 0.56
C THR A 26 -26.16 -18.60 -0.24
N PHE A 27 -25.43 -17.58 0.22
CA PHE A 27 -25.27 -16.36 -0.57
C PHE A 27 -24.50 -16.71 -1.86
N PRO A 28 -24.95 -16.27 -3.05
CA PRO A 28 -24.22 -16.52 -4.28
C PRO A 28 -22.83 -15.89 -4.16
N LYS A 29 -21.79 -16.67 -4.45
CA LYS A 29 -20.41 -16.15 -4.47
C LYS A 29 -20.33 -15.07 -5.53
N GLN A 30 -20.07 -13.82 -5.11
CA GLN A 30 -19.83 -12.73 -6.05
C GLN A 30 -18.58 -13.06 -6.87
N VAL A 31 -18.76 -13.23 -8.19
CA VAL A 31 -17.64 -13.39 -9.12
C VAL A 31 -16.94 -12.04 -9.24
N LYS A 32 -15.71 -11.95 -8.74
CA LYS A 32 -14.90 -10.74 -8.88
C LYS A 32 -14.51 -10.60 -10.35
N LYS A 33 -14.69 -9.39 -10.90
CA LYS A 33 -14.17 -9.06 -12.23
C LYS A 33 -12.64 -9.27 -12.25
N PRO A 34 -12.06 -9.76 -13.36
CA PRO A 34 -10.62 -9.89 -13.49
C PRO A 34 -9.96 -8.52 -13.39
N ILE A 35 -8.80 -8.48 -12.72
CA ILE A 35 -8.00 -7.26 -12.58
C ILE A 35 -7.20 -7.12 -13.87
N GLN A 36 -7.39 -6.00 -14.59
CA GLN A 36 -6.59 -5.65 -15.76
C GLN A 36 -5.27 -5.01 -15.32
N CYS A 37 -4.19 -5.34 -16.02
CA CYS A 37 -2.88 -4.70 -15.83
C CYS A 37 -2.77 -3.47 -16.74
N TYR A 38 -1.90 -2.53 -16.36
CA TYR A 38 -1.58 -1.37 -17.20
C TYR A 38 -0.54 -1.73 -18.26
N GLU A 39 -0.72 -1.19 -19.46
CA GLU A 39 0.26 -1.24 -20.53
C GLU A 39 1.44 -0.26 -20.27
N PRO A 40 2.63 -0.50 -20.84
CA PRO A 40 3.79 0.38 -20.65
C PRO A 40 3.54 1.85 -21.05
N GLU A 41 2.73 2.08 -22.09
CA GLU A 41 2.32 3.41 -22.55
C GLU A 41 1.42 4.09 -21.51
N GLU A 42 0.49 3.35 -20.92
CA GLU A 42 -0.39 3.86 -19.87
C GLU A 42 0.39 4.21 -18.61
N ILE A 43 1.37 3.39 -18.23
CA ILE A 43 2.25 3.67 -17.09
C ILE A 43 3.00 4.99 -17.31
N LYS A 44 3.52 5.24 -18.52
CA LYS A 44 4.17 6.51 -18.86
C LYS A 44 3.21 7.70 -18.71
N LEU A 45 1.99 7.59 -19.23
CA LEU A 45 0.97 8.65 -19.10
C LEU A 45 0.61 8.92 -17.64
N ILE A 46 0.48 7.88 -16.83
CA ILE A 46 0.22 8.00 -15.38
C ILE A 46 1.37 8.78 -14.72
N LEU A 47 2.62 8.37 -14.95
CA LEU A 47 3.79 9.04 -14.38
C LEU A 47 3.89 10.51 -14.82
N ASP A 48 3.60 10.80 -16.08
CA ASP A 48 3.53 12.16 -16.62
C ASP A 48 2.47 13.01 -15.91
N ALA A 49 1.30 12.43 -15.63
CA ALA A 49 0.24 13.12 -14.90
C ALA A 49 0.63 13.45 -13.46
N PHE A 50 1.38 12.56 -12.79
CA PHE A 50 1.97 12.83 -11.47
C PHE A 50 3.00 13.96 -11.52
N SER A 51 3.91 13.94 -12.50
CA SER A 51 4.93 14.97 -12.70
C SER A 51 4.31 16.35 -12.96
N LYS A 52 3.31 16.41 -13.84
CA LYS A 52 2.65 17.65 -14.28
C LYS A 52 1.51 18.12 -13.37
N ASN A 53 1.17 17.36 -12.32
CA ASN A 53 0.07 17.67 -11.39
C ASN A 53 -1.32 17.83 -12.06
N ILE A 54 -1.58 17.12 -13.16
CA ILE A 54 -2.77 17.31 -14.00
C ILE A 54 -4.07 17.14 -13.21
N TYR A 55 -4.12 16.12 -12.34
CA TYR A 55 -5.31 15.74 -11.56
C TYR A 55 -5.21 16.11 -10.07
N ASN A 56 -4.45 17.15 -9.72
CA ASN A 56 -4.25 17.49 -8.31
C ASN A 56 -5.51 18.12 -7.67
N PRO A 57 -6.06 17.55 -6.58
CA PRO A 57 -7.20 18.14 -5.89
C PRO A 57 -6.84 19.49 -5.27
N LYS A 58 -7.74 20.47 -5.32
CA LYS A 58 -7.55 21.79 -4.70
C LYS A 58 -7.36 21.72 -3.18
N SER A 59 -7.96 20.72 -2.54
CA SER A 59 -7.88 20.46 -1.09
C SER A 59 -6.64 19.67 -0.68
N SER A 60 -5.84 19.17 -1.62
CA SER A 60 -4.68 18.33 -1.28
C SER A 60 -3.59 19.15 -0.62
N ARG A 61 -3.12 18.70 0.54
CA ARG A 61 -1.97 19.30 1.27
C ARG A 61 -0.66 19.18 0.47
N TYR A 62 -0.52 18.15 -0.34
CA TYR A 62 0.67 17.88 -1.15
C TYR A 62 0.32 17.76 -2.63
N LYS A 63 1.20 18.30 -3.49
CA LYS A 63 1.08 18.16 -4.94
C LYS A 63 1.40 16.73 -5.36
N HIS A 64 0.74 16.21 -6.40
CA HIS A 64 1.05 14.89 -6.96
C HIS A 64 2.52 14.71 -7.37
N SER A 65 3.22 15.78 -7.78
CA SER A 65 4.64 15.75 -8.11
C SER A 65 5.51 15.32 -6.93
N TYR A 66 5.06 15.53 -5.69
CA TYR A 66 5.73 15.02 -4.50
C TYR A 66 5.77 13.48 -4.45
N TYR A 67 4.72 12.81 -4.95
CA TYR A 67 4.60 11.35 -4.96
C TYR A 67 5.17 10.70 -6.23
N TYR A 68 5.52 11.48 -7.26
CA TYR A 68 6.13 10.99 -8.49
C TYR A 68 7.28 9.98 -8.28
N PRO A 69 8.32 10.28 -7.47
CA PRO A 69 9.42 9.33 -7.26
C PRO A 69 8.97 8.01 -6.66
N TYR A 70 7.98 8.05 -5.76
CA TYR A 70 7.43 6.87 -5.10
C TYR A 70 6.63 6.01 -6.08
N VAL A 71 5.75 6.62 -6.88
CA VAL A 71 4.95 5.90 -7.89
C VAL A 71 5.85 5.31 -8.98
N SER A 72 6.87 6.06 -9.42
CA SER A 72 7.86 5.59 -10.39
C SER A 72 8.69 4.42 -9.84
N PHE A 73 9.05 4.45 -8.56
CA PHE A 73 9.70 3.31 -7.90
C PHE A 73 8.80 2.06 -7.90
N LEU A 74 7.52 2.21 -7.54
CA LEU A 74 6.57 1.09 -7.53
C LEU A 74 6.36 0.50 -8.93
N SER A 75 6.29 1.31 -9.98
CA SER A 75 6.13 0.81 -11.35
C SER A 75 7.35 0.04 -11.85
N LEU A 76 8.56 0.39 -11.38
CA LEU A 76 9.80 -0.29 -11.78
C LEU A 76 10.04 -1.59 -11.00
N VAL A 77 9.67 -1.63 -9.72
CA VAL A 77 9.99 -2.73 -8.82
C VAL A 77 8.84 -3.72 -8.67
N GLY A 78 7.60 -3.24 -8.71
CA GLY A 78 6.41 -4.07 -8.47
C GLY A 78 6.35 -4.64 -7.04
N CYS A 79 6.93 -3.95 -6.05
CA CYS A 79 6.83 -4.34 -4.65
C CYS A 79 5.55 -3.83 -3.99
N ARG A 80 5.24 -4.34 -2.79
CA ARG A 80 4.10 -3.85 -2.03
C ARG A 80 4.39 -2.43 -1.51
N PRO A 81 3.39 -1.55 -1.44
CA PRO A 81 3.53 -0.23 -0.82
C PRO A 81 4.22 -0.27 0.56
N GLU A 82 3.86 -1.26 1.39
CA GLU A 82 4.41 -1.45 2.73
C GLU A 82 5.90 -1.81 2.73
N GLU A 83 6.37 -2.53 1.71
CA GLU A 83 7.77 -2.89 1.51
C GLU A 83 8.58 -1.69 1.02
N ALA A 84 7.98 -0.88 0.11
CA ALA A 84 8.60 0.34 -0.40
C ALA A 84 8.80 1.38 0.72
N LEU A 85 7.81 1.55 1.61
CA LEU A 85 7.89 2.48 2.75
C LEU A 85 8.88 2.01 3.82
N ALA A 86 9.04 0.70 4.00
CA ALA A 86 9.97 0.12 4.97
C ALA A 86 11.44 0.11 4.49
N LEU A 87 11.68 0.47 3.23
CA LEU A 87 13.00 0.42 2.63
C LEU A 87 13.91 1.49 3.23
N VAL A 88 15.11 1.08 3.63
CA VAL A 88 16.14 1.99 4.15
C VAL A 88 17.42 1.81 3.33
N LYS A 89 18.29 2.82 3.35
CA LYS A 89 19.56 2.82 2.60
C LYS A 89 20.43 1.60 2.90
N GLU A 90 20.41 1.06 4.13
CA GLU A 90 21.21 -0.13 4.49
C GLU A 90 20.69 -1.42 3.86
N ASP A 91 19.48 -1.42 3.32
CA ASP A 91 18.90 -2.56 2.61
C ASP A 91 19.29 -2.56 1.12
N ILE A 92 19.92 -1.48 0.63
CA ILE A 92 20.53 -1.41 -0.70
C ILE A 92 21.98 -1.84 -0.59
N ARG A 93 22.34 -2.95 -1.25
CA ARG A 93 23.67 -3.55 -1.19
C ARG A 93 24.29 -3.60 -2.58
N ALA A 94 25.53 -3.13 -2.69
CA ALA A 94 26.36 -3.34 -3.86
C ALA A 94 27.23 -4.59 -3.66
N LYS A 95 27.28 -5.46 -4.66
CA LYS A 95 28.19 -6.61 -4.72
C LYS A 95 28.88 -6.60 -6.08
N GLY A 96 30.14 -6.12 -6.10
CA GLY A 96 30.84 -5.84 -7.35
C GLY A 96 30.11 -4.76 -8.16
N ASP A 97 29.87 -5.02 -9.45
CA ASP A 97 29.20 -4.10 -10.37
C ASP A 97 27.66 -4.07 -10.22
N ARG A 98 27.09 -5.02 -9.47
CA ARG A 98 25.63 -5.18 -9.35
C ARG A 98 25.12 -4.63 -8.03
N THR A 99 24.00 -3.90 -8.10
CA THR A 99 23.29 -3.38 -6.92
C THR A 99 22.00 -4.17 -6.72
N TYR A 100 21.69 -4.49 -5.45
CA TYR A 100 20.54 -5.28 -5.05
C TYR A 100 19.77 -4.57 -3.94
N ILE A 101 18.45 -4.67 -3.99
CA ILE A 101 17.55 -4.25 -2.91
C ILE A 101 17.12 -5.50 -2.13
N ARG A 102 17.27 -5.46 -0.81
CA ARG A 102 16.81 -6.52 0.08
C ARG A 102 15.46 -6.15 0.70
N PHE A 103 14.42 -6.90 0.35
CA PHE A 103 13.11 -6.80 1.00
C PHE A 103 13.02 -7.79 2.16
N ASN A 104 13.06 -7.28 3.38
CA ASN A 104 12.91 -8.05 4.61
C ASN A 104 11.95 -7.41 5.63
N LYS A 105 11.63 -6.13 5.49
CA LYS A 105 10.78 -5.37 6.42
C LYS A 105 9.48 -4.96 5.74
N SER A 106 8.48 -4.64 6.55
CA SER A 106 7.22 -4.05 6.07
C SER A 106 6.74 -2.98 7.03
N TYR A 107 6.08 -1.95 6.51
CA TYR A 107 5.49 -0.89 7.32
C TYR A 107 3.98 -1.09 7.39
N SER A 108 3.44 -1.30 8.58
CA SER A 108 2.00 -1.54 8.77
C SER A 108 1.48 -0.76 9.97
N LYS A 109 0.36 -0.05 9.79
CA LYS A 109 -0.33 0.71 10.85
C LYS A 109 0.60 1.63 11.66
N GLY A 110 1.54 2.30 11.00
CA GLY A 110 2.48 3.22 11.67
C GLY A 110 3.71 2.54 12.30
N ILE A 111 3.79 1.21 12.26
CA ILE A 111 4.84 0.43 12.91
C ILE A 111 5.71 -0.25 11.84
N LEU A 112 7.04 -0.14 12.01
CA LEU A 112 8.00 -0.89 11.20
C LEU A 112 8.10 -2.32 11.72
N LEU A 113 7.62 -3.28 10.93
CA LEU A 113 7.74 -4.71 11.22
C LEU A 113 9.05 -5.25 10.66
N PRO A 114 9.78 -6.07 11.43
CA PRO A 114 11.07 -6.63 11.01
C PRO A 114 10.94 -7.77 9.99
N HIS A 115 9.71 -8.11 9.60
CA HIS A 115 9.40 -9.21 8.69
C HIS A 115 8.38 -8.76 7.63
N THR A 116 8.35 -9.48 6.51
CA THR A 116 7.30 -9.40 5.48
C THR A 116 6.14 -10.34 5.84
N LYS A 117 4.97 -10.16 5.21
CA LYS A 117 3.81 -11.05 5.43
C LYS A 117 4.13 -12.53 5.19
N THR A 118 5.04 -12.82 4.28
CA THR A 118 5.47 -14.19 3.93
C THR A 118 6.70 -14.65 4.71
N HIS A 119 7.30 -13.79 5.54
CA HIS A 119 8.56 -14.02 6.26
C HIS A 119 9.77 -14.41 5.37
N GLU A 120 9.63 -14.29 4.05
CA GLU A 120 10.71 -14.57 3.10
C GLU A 120 11.46 -13.29 2.74
N ILE A 121 12.78 -13.41 2.64
CA ILE A 121 13.66 -12.34 2.19
C ILE A 121 13.81 -12.44 0.68
N ARG A 122 13.48 -11.35 -0.02
CA ARG A 122 13.63 -11.25 -1.48
C ARG A 122 14.74 -10.28 -1.83
N LEU A 123 15.64 -10.71 -2.72
CA LEU A 123 16.64 -9.83 -3.33
C LEU A 123 16.15 -9.42 -4.72
N PHE A 124 16.16 -8.11 -5.00
CA PHE A 124 15.74 -7.56 -6.28
C PHE A 124 16.93 -6.85 -6.96
N PRO A 125 17.30 -7.21 -8.20
CA PRO A 125 18.37 -6.54 -8.92
C PRO A 125 17.95 -5.12 -9.35
N VAL A 126 18.88 -4.17 -9.28
CA VAL A 126 18.61 -2.77 -9.60
C VAL A 126 18.98 -2.45 -11.05
N ASN A 127 18.00 -2.03 -11.83
CA ASN A 127 18.19 -1.51 -13.20
C ASN A 127 18.81 -0.10 -13.17
N GLU A 128 19.39 0.35 -14.29
CA GLU A 128 20.00 1.68 -14.39
C GLU A 128 19.01 2.82 -14.12
N GLN A 129 17.78 2.71 -14.64
CA GLN A 129 16.69 3.67 -14.37
C GLN A 129 16.37 3.74 -12.88
N LEU A 130 16.33 2.58 -12.21
CA LEU A 130 16.09 2.50 -10.78
C LEU A 130 17.26 3.08 -9.98
N LYS A 131 18.50 2.84 -10.43
CA LYS A 131 19.71 3.42 -9.82
C LYS A 131 19.67 4.95 -9.87
N ALA A 132 19.31 5.53 -11.01
CA ALA A 132 19.15 6.98 -11.16
C ALA A 132 18.05 7.52 -10.22
N LEU A 133 16.90 6.84 -10.15
CA LEU A 133 15.80 7.21 -9.25
C LEU A 133 16.24 7.17 -7.79
N LEU A 134 16.94 6.12 -7.36
CA LEU A 134 17.45 5.99 -5.99
C LEU A 134 18.45 7.09 -5.61
N THR A 135 19.24 7.58 -6.58
CA THR A 135 20.14 8.72 -6.37
C THR A 135 19.37 10.04 -6.19
N ILE A 136 18.34 10.27 -7.01
CA ILE A 136 17.51 11.48 -6.96
C ILE A 136 16.73 11.57 -5.66
N VAL A 137 16.15 10.45 -5.24
CA VAL A 137 15.19 10.43 -4.14
C VAL A 137 15.85 10.63 -2.78
N GLN A 138 17.17 10.45 -2.66
CA GLN A 138 17.88 10.32 -1.37
C GLN A 138 16.95 9.67 -0.37
N LEU A 139 16.71 8.35 -0.48
CA LEU A 139 15.75 7.65 0.38
C LEU A 139 16.03 7.96 1.87
N VAL A 140 15.41 9.02 2.37
CA VAL A 140 15.35 9.37 3.78
C VAL A 140 14.34 8.36 4.26
N GLY A 141 14.84 7.26 4.82
CA GLY A 141 13.96 6.30 5.47
C GLY A 141 13.03 7.10 6.39
N HIS A 142 11.74 6.79 6.43
CA HIS A 142 10.78 7.51 7.27
C HIS A 142 11.28 7.65 8.73
N ARG A 143 12.16 6.73 9.17
CA ARG A 143 12.91 6.79 10.42
C ARG A 143 13.86 7.99 10.55
N GLU A 144 14.62 8.36 9.51
CA GLU A 144 15.50 9.54 9.53
C GLU A 144 14.71 10.83 9.45
N ALA A 145 13.60 10.87 8.69
CA ALA A 145 12.68 12.01 8.72
C ALA A 145 12.01 12.17 10.09
N ALA A 146 11.70 11.06 10.76
CA ALA A 146 11.17 11.03 12.13
C ALA A 146 12.21 11.41 13.19
N LEU A 147 13.47 10.99 13.04
CA LEU A 147 14.58 11.32 13.95
C LEU A 147 15.09 12.75 13.75
N ALA A 148 15.03 13.30 12.54
CA ALA A 148 15.42 14.67 12.22
C ALA A 148 14.39 15.73 12.66
N GLY A 149 13.35 15.36 13.42
CA GLY A 149 12.28 16.27 13.84
C GLY A 149 11.44 16.82 12.67
N LYS A 150 11.60 16.25 11.47
CA LYS A 150 10.77 16.52 10.29
C LYS A 150 9.65 15.49 10.16
N THR A 151 9.24 14.90 11.27
CA THR A 151 8.07 14.03 11.31
C THR A 151 6.87 14.88 10.96
N GLN A 152 6.29 14.59 9.82
CA GLN A 152 4.91 14.96 9.53
C GLN A 152 4.09 14.51 10.73
N SER A 153 3.60 15.50 11.48
CA SER A 153 2.53 15.33 12.46
C SER A 153 1.49 14.39 11.87
N GLU A 154 1.25 13.28 12.55
CA GLU A 154 0.28 12.22 12.28
C GLU A 154 -0.82 12.61 11.29
N MET A 155 -0.85 12.00 10.08
CA MET A 155 -2.03 11.82 9.20
C MET A 155 -1.79 11.37 7.72
N PRO A 156 -0.59 11.27 7.12
CA PRO A 156 -0.54 11.12 5.66
C PRO A 156 -0.90 9.71 5.15
N LEU A 157 -0.76 8.66 5.97
CA LEU A 157 -1.11 7.29 5.54
C LEU A 157 -2.62 7.05 5.57
N GLU A 158 -3.31 7.58 6.58
CA GLU A 158 -4.78 7.60 6.59
C GLU A 158 -5.33 8.52 5.51
N GLU A 159 -4.71 9.66 5.22
CA GLU A 159 -5.15 10.55 4.14
C GLU A 159 -4.93 9.96 2.74
N ALA A 160 -3.82 9.27 2.49
CA ALA A 160 -3.60 8.57 1.22
C ALA A 160 -4.57 7.38 1.07
N GLN A 161 -4.79 6.61 2.13
CA GLN A 161 -5.79 5.54 2.14
C GLN A 161 -7.24 6.08 2.08
N ALA A 162 -7.51 7.26 2.65
CA ALA A 162 -8.79 7.95 2.58
C ALA A 162 -9.03 8.55 1.20
N SER A 163 -7.99 9.06 0.53
CA SER A 163 -8.06 9.55 -0.85
C SER A 163 -8.35 8.40 -1.83
N ILE A 164 -7.73 7.24 -1.63
CA ILE A 164 -8.01 6.01 -2.38
C ILE A 164 -9.44 5.49 -2.09
N ARG A 165 -9.92 5.58 -0.84
CA ARG A 165 -11.31 5.25 -0.47
C ARG A 165 -12.33 6.24 -1.04
N ALA A 166 -12.00 7.54 -1.09
CA ALA A 166 -12.84 8.59 -1.67
C ALA A 166 -12.94 8.46 -3.20
N ALA A 167 -11.84 8.15 -3.88
CA ALA A 167 -11.83 7.84 -5.31
C ALA A 167 -12.66 6.57 -5.65
N ARG A 168 -12.81 5.65 -4.70
CA ARG A 168 -13.65 4.44 -4.84
C ARG A 168 -15.14 4.67 -4.55
N LEU A 169 -15.48 5.78 -3.88
CA LEU A 169 -16.84 6.14 -3.46
C LEU A 169 -17.41 7.34 -4.22
N ALA A 170 -16.67 7.95 -5.15
CA ALA A 170 -17.24 8.94 -6.05
C ALA A 170 -18.22 8.23 -7.01
N PRO A 171 -19.55 8.43 -6.90
CA PRO A 171 -20.40 8.21 -8.06
C PRO A 171 -19.88 9.13 -9.17
N SER A 172 -19.95 8.68 -10.41
CA SER A 172 -19.43 9.40 -11.57
C SER A 172 -19.72 10.91 -11.48
N LEU A 173 -18.66 11.72 -11.50
CA LEU A 173 -18.78 13.08 -12.03
C LEU A 173 -18.77 12.93 -13.55
N ASP A 174 -19.91 12.43 -14.01
CA ASP A 174 -20.65 12.70 -15.24
C ASP A 174 -21.86 11.74 -15.26
#